data_AF-A0ABC9B5T6-F1
#
_entry.id   AF-A0ABC9B5T6-F1
#
_cell.length_a   1.000
_cell.length_b   1.000
_cell.length_c   1.000
_cell.angle_alpha   90.00
_cell.angle_beta   90.00
_cell.angle_gamma   90.00
#
_symmetry.space_group_name_H-M   'P 1'
#
loop_
_entity.id
_entity.type
_entity.pdbx_description
1 polymer ?
#
loop_
_entity_poly.entity_id
_entity_poly.type
_entity_poly.pdbx_seq_one_letter_code
_entity_poly.pdbx_strand_id
1 'polypeptide(L)'
;MTPEMKKGIRDRRMKLYKLICYCGVAMVMWIDKAALLNSVYQYSHIAAQICMVYLTVALLSMLLGIIASSFPDSAPFAMAVAWNGTWQVFMFLIMFIHLSIVKVYPELLHLTLSFIFTSVLFSIYWSFCTRDPAVGLFYLLKFTFPLFLVYRLKFSLLLTNNQVRLVEAAHHE
;
A
#
# COMPACT_ATOMS: atom_id res chain seq x y z
N MET A 1 -17.32 -9.78 27.56
CA MET A 1 -17.93 -9.12 26.38
C MET A 1 -19.00 -10.02 25.79
N THR A 2 -20.24 -9.57 25.73
CA THR A 2 -21.38 -10.37 25.24
C THR A 2 -21.29 -10.61 23.72
N PRO A 3 -21.92 -11.68 23.20
CA PRO A 3 -21.94 -11.97 21.75
C PRO A 3 -22.49 -10.81 20.92
N GLU A 4 -23.58 -10.18 21.39
CA GLU A 4 -24.19 -9.01 20.75
C GLU A 4 -23.23 -7.81 20.68
N MET A 5 -22.47 -7.57 21.75
CA MET A 5 -21.48 -6.50 21.76
C MET A 5 -20.35 -6.77 20.76
N LYS A 6 -19.92 -8.05 20.60
CA LYS A 6 -18.91 -8.41 19.59
C LYS A 6 -19.42 -8.19 18.17
N LYS A 7 -20.67 -8.58 17.91
CA LYS A 7 -21.33 -8.37 16.62
C LYS A 7 -21.43 -6.89 16.28
N GLY A 8 -21.89 -6.05 17.21
CA GLY A 8 -21.97 -4.60 17.02
C GLY A 8 -20.63 -3.93 16.72
N ILE A 9 -19.54 -4.32 17.40
CA ILE A 9 -18.19 -3.80 17.11
C ILE A 9 -17.74 -4.21 15.71
N ARG A 10 -17.93 -5.49 15.35
CA ARG A 10 -17.54 -6.00 14.03
C ARG A 10 -18.28 -5.27 12.91
N ASP A 11 -19.60 -5.13 13.03
CA ASP A 11 -20.42 -4.49 12.00
C ASP A 11 -20.06 -3.00 11.84
N ARG A 12 -19.74 -2.31 12.93
CA ARG A 12 -19.23 -0.93 12.89
C ARG A 12 -17.88 -0.84 12.17
N ARG A 13 -16.94 -1.75 12.47
CA ARG A 13 -15.64 -1.79 11.78
C ARG A 13 -15.79 -2.10 10.30
N MET A 14 -16.69 -3.04 9.96
CA MET A 14 -16.94 -3.38 8.57
C MET A 14 -17.44 -2.20 7.74
N LYS A 15 -18.36 -1.40 8.30
CA LYS A 15 -18.81 -0.16 7.66
C LYS A 15 -17.67 0.84 7.48
N LEU A 16 -16.77 0.96 8.46
CA LEU A 16 -15.61 1.85 8.37
C LEU A 16 -14.63 1.38 7.27
N TYR A 17 -14.31 0.09 7.21
CA TYR A 17 -13.46 -0.47 6.16
C TYR A 17 -14.07 -0.30 4.77
N LYS A 18 -15.38 -0.52 4.64
CA LYS A 18 -16.12 -0.25 3.40
C LYS A 18 -15.90 1.19 2.95
N LEU A 19 -16.16 2.15 3.84
CA LEU A 19 -16.01 3.58 3.55
C LEU A 19 -14.58 3.93 3.12
N ILE A 20 -13.57 3.48 3.86
CA ILE A 20 -12.17 3.76 3.54
C ILE A 20 -11.79 3.16 2.18
N CYS A 21 -12.18 1.91 1.91
CA CYS A 21 -11.92 1.27 0.62
C CYS A 21 -12.60 2.01 -0.54
N TYR A 22 -13.85 2.44 -0.38
CA TYR A 22 -14.53 3.27 -1.40
C TYR A 22 -13.79 4.58 -1.65
N CYS A 23 -13.40 5.29 -0.59
CA CYS A 23 -12.60 6.52 -0.73
C CYS A 23 -11.28 6.24 -1.46
N GLY A 24 -10.61 5.14 -1.12
CA GLY A 24 -9.38 4.71 -1.79
C GLY A 24 -9.55 4.46 -3.28
N VAL A 25 -10.58 3.69 -3.66
CA VAL A 25 -10.90 3.43 -5.08
C VAL A 25 -11.23 4.74 -5.80
N ALA A 26 -12.05 5.61 -5.20
CA ALA A 26 -12.37 6.90 -5.79
C ALA A 26 -11.11 7.76 -6.02
N MET A 27 -10.19 7.80 -5.05
CA MET A 27 -8.91 8.51 -5.19
C MET A 27 -8.03 7.91 -6.29
N VAL A 28 -7.92 6.57 -6.35
CA VAL A 28 -7.19 5.89 -7.44
C VAL A 28 -7.78 6.29 -8.79
N MET A 29 -9.10 6.35 -8.93
CA MET A 29 -9.77 6.73 -10.17
C MET A 29 -9.60 8.22 -10.51
N TRP A 30 -9.57 9.10 -9.51
CA TRP A 30 -9.40 10.54 -9.69
C TRP A 30 -7.98 10.95 -10.10
N ILE A 31 -6.96 10.23 -9.62
CA ILE A 31 -5.56 10.56 -9.88
C ILE A 31 -5.18 10.29 -11.34
N ASP A 32 -4.44 11.23 -11.95
CA ASP A 32 -3.78 11.05 -13.23
C ASP A 32 -2.59 10.08 -13.10
N LYS A 33 -2.93 8.79 -13.20
CA LYS A 33 -1.97 7.69 -13.14
C LYS A 33 -0.94 7.76 -14.27
N ALA A 34 -1.31 8.30 -15.43
CA ALA A 34 -0.41 8.39 -16.58
C ALA A 34 0.68 9.44 -16.33
N ALA A 35 0.29 10.63 -15.84
CA ALA A 35 1.25 11.66 -15.45
C ALA A 35 2.20 11.16 -14.33
N LEU A 36 1.66 10.45 -13.33
CA LEU A 36 2.45 9.89 -12.23
C LEU A 36 3.42 8.80 -12.69
N LEU A 37 2.98 7.88 -13.55
CA LEU A 37 3.85 6.81 -14.06
C LEU A 37 4.90 7.36 -15.03
N ASN A 38 4.56 8.35 -15.85
CA ASN A 38 5.50 8.99 -16.76
C ASN A 38 6.62 9.71 -16.01
N SER A 39 6.34 10.34 -14.86
CA SER A 39 7.40 10.96 -14.05
C SER A 39 8.38 9.92 -13.51
N VAL A 40 7.90 8.76 -13.06
CA VAL A 40 8.76 7.66 -12.59
C VAL A 40 9.53 7.02 -13.75
N TYR A 41 8.89 6.89 -14.91
CA TYR A 41 9.48 6.31 -16.12
C TYR A 41 10.72 7.07 -16.59
N GLN A 42 10.77 8.39 -16.38
CA GLN A 42 11.95 9.22 -16.69
C GLN A 42 13.18 8.85 -15.84
N TYR A 43 12.99 8.33 -14.63
CA TYR A 43 14.09 7.92 -13.74
C TYR A 43 14.43 6.43 -13.88
N SER A 44 13.42 5.57 -14.02
CA SER A 44 13.61 4.13 -14.17
C SER A 44 12.37 3.44 -14.75
N HIS A 45 12.53 2.85 -15.94
CA HIS A 45 11.49 2.05 -16.59
C HIS A 45 11.02 0.87 -15.72
N ILE A 46 11.97 0.21 -15.04
CA ILE A 46 11.67 -0.93 -14.18
C ILE A 46 10.88 -0.48 -12.94
N ALA A 47 11.24 0.66 -12.34
CA ALA A 47 10.51 1.23 -11.21
C ALA A 47 9.07 1.58 -11.60
N ALA A 48 8.86 2.17 -12.79
CA ALA A 48 7.53 2.50 -13.30
C ALA A 48 6.66 1.25 -13.50
N GLN A 49 7.22 0.17 -14.07
CA GLN A 49 6.51 -1.11 -14.22
C GLN A 49 6.12 -1.72 -12.85
N ILE A 50 7.03 -1.67 -11.88
CA ILE A 50 6.75 -2.15 -10.52
C ILE A 50 5.63 -1.33 -9.87
N CYS A 51 5.67 0.00 -9.99
CA CYS A 51 4.59 0.88 -9.53
C CYS A 51 3.26 0.55 -10.18
N MET A 52 3.24 0.28 -11.49
CA MET A 52 2.02 -0.10 -12.21
C MET A 52 1.42 -1.41 -11.69
N VAL A 53 2.25 -2.45 -11.54
CA VAL A 53 1.80 -3.74 -10.99
C VAL A 53 1.26 -3.57 -9.58
N TYR A 54 1.96 -2.81 -8.74
CA TYR A 54 1.54 -2.53 -7.37
C TYR A 54 0.20 -1.77 -7.33
N LEU A 55 0.03 -0.72 -8.14
CA LEU A 55 -1.21 0.04 -8.24
C LEU A 55 -2.41 -0.85 -8.61
N THR A 56 -2.22 -1.77 -9.55
CA THR A 56 -3.26 -2.74 -9.93
C THR A 56 -3.60 -3.67 -8.77
N VAL A 57 -2.59 -4.24 -8.09
CA VAL A 57 -2.81 -5.12 -6.93
C VAL A 57 -3.50 -4.38 -5.78
N ALA A 58 -3.11 -3.13 -5.53
CA ALA A 58 -3.72 -2.28 -4.52
C ALA A 58 -5.20 -2.02 -4.85
N LEU A 59 -5.51 -1.65 -6.10
CA LEU A 59 -6.88 -1.43 -6.55
C LEU A 59 -7.74 -2.69 -6.41
N LEU A 60 -7.24 -3.85 -6.86
CA LEU A 60 -7.93 -5.13 -6.71
C LEU A 60 -8.20 -5.45 -5.23
N SER A 61 -7.21 -5.21 -4.37
CA SER A 61 -7.35 -5.43 -2.92
C SER A 61 -8.39 -4.50 -2.29
N MET A 62 -8.45 -3.22 -2.70
CA MET A 62 -9.47 -2.28 -2.24
C MET A 62 -10.87 -2.71 -2.68
N LEU A 63 -11.03 -3.14 -3.95
CA LEU A 63 -12.30 -3.66 -4.48
C LEU A 63 -12.75 -4.92 -3.74
N LEU A 64 -11.83 -5.86 -3.49
CA LEU A 64 -12.11 -7.04 -2.67
C LEU A 64 -12.52 -6.65 -1.25
N GLY A 65 -11.92 -5.61 -0.67
CA GLY A 65 -12.32 -5.07 0.63
C GLY A 65 -13.74 -4.49 0.63
N ILE A 66 -14.15 -3.81 -0.44
CA ILE A 66 -15.53 -3.32 -0.64
C ILE A 66 -16.51 -4.48 -0.71
N ILE A 67 -16.19 -5.52 -1.49
CA ILE A 67 -17.04 -6.70 -1.66
C ILE A 67 -17.18 -7.43 -0.32
N ALA A 68 -16.06 -7.74 0.33
CA ALA A 68 -16.04 -8.43 1.63
C ALA A 68 -16.79 -7.66 2.71
N SER A 69 -16.71 -6.32 2.69
CA SER A 69 -17.44 -5.48 3.64
C SER A 69 -18.91 -5.26 3.33
N SER A 70 -19.32 -5.49 2.09
CA SER A 70 -20.73 -5.42 1.68
C SER A 70 -21.46 -6.75 1.88
N PHE A 71 -20.74 -7.87 1.77
CA PHE A 71 -21.29 -9.22 1.90
C PHE A 71 -20.49 -10.03 2.93
N PRO A 72 -20.47 -9.62 4.22
CA PRO A 72 -19.62 -10.24 5.22
C PRO A 72 -19.98 -11.70 5.53
N ASP A 73 -21.23 -12.09 5.30
CA ASP A 73 -21.71 -13.46 5.56
C ASP A 73 -21.35 -14.43 4.42
N SER A 74 -21.09 -13.92 3.21
CA SER A 74 -20.77 -14.73 2.02
C SER A 74 -19.27 -14.83 1.75
N ALA A 75 -18.46 -13.93 2.32
CA ALA A 75 -17.04 -13.85 2.08
C ALA A 75 -16.24 -14.61 3.16
N PRO A 76 -15.42 -15.63 2.79
CA PRO A 76 -14.53 -16.26 3.75
C PRO A 76 -13.53 -15.22 4.27
N PHE A 77 -13.38 -15.14 5.60
CA PHE A 77 -12.50 -14.16 6.25
C PHE A 77 -12.80 -12.70 5.88
N ALA A 78 -14.08 -12.35 5.68
CA ALA A 78 -14.54 -11.01 5.28
C ALA A 78 -13.82 -9.85 6.01
N MET A 79 -13.66 -9.99 7.32
CA MET A 79 -12.97 -9.01 8.17
C MET A 79 -11.51 -8.81 7.75
N ALA A 80 -10.77 -9.89 7.51
CA ALA A 80 -9.36 -9.83 7.13
C ALA A 80 -9.18 -9.28 5.70
N VAL A 81 -10.08 -9.63 4.78
CA VAL A 81 -10.06 -9.13 3.40
C VAL A 81 -10.34 -7.63 3.38
N ALA A 82 -11.35 -7.17 4.11
CA ALA A 82 -11.66 -5.74 4.22
C ALA A 82 -10.59 -4.96 4.99
N TRP A 83 -9.99 -5.57 6.00
CA TRP A 83 -8.83 -5.02 6.69
C TRP A 83 -7.64 -4.80 5.74
N ASN A 84 -7.33 -5.80 4.90
CA ASN A 84 -6.25 -5.70 3.91
C ASN A 84 -6.55 -4.64 2.85
N GLY A 85 -7.78 -4.61 2.32
CA GLY A 85 -8.21 -3.57 1.38
C GLY A 85 -8.02 -2.16 1.96
N THR A 86 -8.40 -1.99 3.23
CA THR A 86 -8.24 -0.72 3.96
C THR A 86 -6.77 -0.34 4.12
N TRP A 87 -5.91 -1.30 4.49
CA TRP A 87 -4.46 -1.10 4.59
C TRP A 87 -3.84 -0.64 3.26
N GLN A 88 -4.29 -1.23 2.14
CA GLN A 88 -3.83 -0.86 0.80
C GLN A 88 -4.17 0.58 0.43
N VAL A 89 -5.31 1.12 0.91
CA VAL A 89 -5.65 2.55 0.72
C VAL A 89 -4.58 3.45 1.31
N PHE A 90 -4.16 3.18 2.54
CA PHE A 90 -3.14 3.99 3.20
C PHE A 90 -1.77 3.82 2.55
N MET A 91 -1.40 2.60 2.15
CA MET A 91 -0.13 2.39 1.44
C MET A 91 -0.11 3.07 0.08
N PHE A 92 -1.23 3.06 -0.64
CA PHE A 92 -1.40 3.81 -1.87
C PHE A 92 -1.21 5.31 -1.62
N LEU A 93 -1.82 5.88 -0.58
CA LEU A 93 -1.65 7.29 -0.24
C LEU A 93 -0.20 7.65 0.09
N ILE A 94 0.46 6.83 0.91
CA ILE A 94 1.87 7.02 1.26
C ILE A 94 2.73 7.01 -0.02
N MET A 95 2.53 6.03 -0.90
CA MET A 95 3.24 5.96 -2.18
C MET A 95 2.94 7.17 -3.05
N PHE A 96 1.67 7.54 -3.20
CA PHE A 96 1.24 8.66 -4.03
C PHE A 96 1.88 9.98 -3.60
N ILE A 97 1.90 10.26 -2.29
CA ILE A 97 2.55 11.46 -1.74
C ILE A 97 4.04 11.46 -2.09
N HIS A 98 4.75 10.36 -1.85
CA HIS A 98 6.19 10.26 -2.13
C HIS A 98 6.50 10.39 -3.62
N LEU A 99 5.71 9.77 -4.50
CA LEU A 99 5.88 9.90 -5.95
C LEU A 99 5.55 11.32 -6.45
N SER A 100 4.60 12.01 -5.84
CA SER A 100 4.22 13.37 -6.25
C SER A 100 5.30 14.41 -5.93
N ILE A 101 6.07 14.20 -4.86
CA ILE A 101 7.16 15.09 -4.44
C ILE A 101 8.52 14.70 -5.04
N VAL A 102 8.60 13.65 -5.86
CA VAL A 102 9.86 13.16 -6.45
C VAL A 102 10.63 14.24 -7.23
N LYS A 103 9.90 15.15 -7.89
CA LYS A 103 10.47 16.25 -8.68
C LYS A 103 11.04 17.38 -7.81
N VAL A 104 10.68 17.43 -6.53
CA VAL A 104 11.03 18.51 -5.60
C VAL A 104 12.24 18.12 -4.73
N TYR A 105 12.54 16.83 -4.62
CA TYR A 105 13.64 16.34 -3.80
C TYR A 105 14.93 16.22 -4.63
N PRO A 106 16.04 16.87 -4.21
CA PRO A 106 17.33 16.77 -4.89
C PRO A 106 17.96 15.38 -4.78
N GLU A 107 17.61 14.61 -3.75
CA GLU A 107 18.13 13.25 -3.54
C GLU A 107 17.01 12.21 -3.42
N LEU A 108 16.96 11.29 -4.39
CA LEU A 108 15.99 10.19 -4.44
C LEU A 108 16.19 9.18 -3.29
N LEU A 109 17.40 9.12 -2.71
CA LEU A 109 17.72 8.24 -1.59
C LEU A 109 16.86 8.59 -0.36
N HIS A 110 16.82 9.86 0.02
CA HIS A 110 16.04 10.34 1.16
C HIS A 110 14.54 10.07 0.98
N LEU A 111 14.03 10.29 -0.23
CA LEU A 111 12.63 10.02 -0.55
C LEU A 111 12.30 8.53 -0.42
N THR A 112 13.19 7.66 -0.89
CA THR A 112 13.03 6.21 -0.82
C THR A 112 13.08 5.71 0.62
N LEU A 113 14.02 6.21 1.42
CA LEU A 113 14.13 5.88 2.84
C LEU A 113 12.92 6.37 3.63
N SER A 114 12.45 7.58 3.37
CA SER A 114 11.22 8.12 3.97
C SER A 114 10.00 7.27 3.61
N PHE A 115 9.89 6.84 2.36
CA PHE A 115 8.81 5.96 1.91
C PHE A 115 8.84 4.60 2.63
N ILE A 116 10.02 4.02 2.81
CA ILE A 116 10.18 2.78 3.57
C ILE A 116 9.77 3.02 5.02
N PHE A 117 10.34 4.01 5.67
CA PHE A 117 10.13 4.25 7.09
C PHE A 117 8.67 4.54 7.44
N THR A 118 8.04 5.48 6.74
CA THR A 118 6.64 5.86 6.96
C THR A 118 5.69 4.67 6.78
N SER A 119 5.94 3.84 5.78
CA SER A 119 5.12 2.66 5.54
C SER A 119 5.30 1.54 6.57
N VAL A 120 6.52 1.34 7.08
CA VAL A 120 6.82 0.28 8.03
C VAL A 120 6.19 0.67 9.35
N LEU A 121 6.39 1.92 9.79
CA LEU A 121 5.71 2.46 10.95
C LEU A 121 4.20 2.38 10.83
N PHE A 122 3.64 2.76 9.68
CA PHE A 122 2.20 2.65 9.46
C PHE A 122 1.72 1.20 9.51
N SER A 123 2.45 0.25 8.91
CA SER A 123 2.09 -1.17 8.93
C SER A 123 2.12 -1.76 10.33
N ILE A 124 3.13 -1.38 11.12
CA ILE A 124 3.27 -1.76 12.53
C ILE A 124 2.10 -1.21 13.33
N TYR A 125 1.85 0.10 13.23
CA TYR A 125 0.74 0.77 13.89
C TYR A 125 -0.59 0.14 13.52
N TRP A 126 -0.84 -0.08 12.23
CA TRP A 126 -2.06 -0.70 11.71
C TRP A 126 -2.23 -2.09 12.32
N SER A 127 -1.20 -2.93 12.28
CA SER A 127 -1.24 -4.29 12.84
C SER A 127 -1.54 -4.33 14.34
N PHE A 128 -1.04 -3.36 15.12
CA PHE A 128 -1.30 -3.29 16.56
C PHE A 128 -2.67 -2.70 16.90
N CYS A 129 -3.07 -1.60 16.25
CA CYS A 129 -4.30 -0.88 16.56
C CYS A 129 -5.57 -1.60 16.09
N THR A 130 -5.47 -2.42 15.04
CA THR A 130 -6.61 -3.16 14.52
C THR A 130 -6.64 -4.61 14.99
N ARG A 131 -5.98 -4.95 16.12
CA ARG A 131 -5.98 -6.30 16.70
C ARG A 131 -7.41 -6.84 16.77
N ASP A 132 -7.78 -7.61 15.76
CA ASP A 132 -8.93 -8.48 15.76
C ASP A 132 -8.42 -9.86 16.16
N PRO A 133 -8.95 -10.49 17.21
CA PRO A 133 -8.51 -11.80 17.66
C PRO A 133 -8.66 -12.89 16.58
N ALA A 134 -9.45 -12.65 15.53
CA ALA A 134 -9.58 -13.53 14.36
C ALA A 134 -8.50 -13.33 13.27
N VAL A 135 -7.75 -12.22 13.30
CA VAL A 135 -6.79 -11.83 12.24
C VAL A 135 -5.33 -11.99 12.71
N GLY A 136 -5.11 -12.13 14.01
CA GLY A 136 -3.81 -11.95 14.67
C GLY A 136 -2.69 -12.96 14.37
N LEU A 137 -2.96 -14.14 13.81
CA LEU A 137 -1.91 -15.16 13.63
C LEU A 137 -1.71 -15.64 12.18
N PHE A 138 -2.74 -15.60 11.34
CA PHE A 138 -2.67 -16.18 9.99
C PHE A 138 -2.17 -15.21 8.90
N TYR A 139 -2.49 -13.91 9.02
CA TYR A 139 -2.18 -12.92 7.98
C TYR A 139 -0.82 -12.25 8.13
N LEU A 140 -0.35 -12.04 9.37
CA LEU A 140 0.95 -11.42 9.66
C LEU A 140 2.14 -12.25 9.17
N LEU A 141 1.99 -13.58 9.07
CA LEU A 141 3.11 -14.49 8.82
C LEU A 141 3.20 -15.08 7.40
N LYS A 142 2.10 -15.12 6.61
CA LYS A 142 2.07 -15.96 5.39
C LYS A 142 1.92 -15.28 4.03
N PHE A 143 1.22 -14.14 3.89
CA PHE A 143 0.81 -13.71 2.52
C PHE A 143 1.10 -12.26 2.13
N THR A 144 0.83 -11.26 2.97
CA THR A 144 1.00 -9.85 2.57
C THR A 144 2.37 -9.30 2.92
N PHE A 145 2.95 -9.68 4.05
CA PHE A 145 4.25 -9.17 4.50
C PHE A 145 5.42 -9.57 3.57
N PRO A 146 5.59 -10.85 3.16
CA PRO A 146 6.75 -11.25 2.36
C PRO A 146 6.72 -10.67 0.94
N LEU A 147 5.56 -10.74 0.26
CA LEU A 147 5.42 -10.22 -1.10
C LEU A 147 5.62 -8.70 -1.11
N PHE A 148 5.00 -7.98 -0.17
CA PHE A 148 5.13 -6.53 -0.06
C PHE A 148 6.54 -6.08 0.34
N LEU A 149 7.21 -6.81 1.24
CA LEU A 149 8.60 -6.55 1.61
C LEU A 149 9.54 -6.79 0.42
N VAL A 150 9.31 -7.84 -0.38
CA VAL A 150 10.06 -8.12 -1.61
C VAL A 150 9.84 -7.05 -2.66
N TYR A 151 8.59 -6.61 -2.87
CA TYR A 151 8.29 -5.51 -3.79
C TYR A 151 8.92 -4.18 -3.33
N ARG A 152 8.89 -3.88 -2.03
CA ARG A 152 9.57 -2.69 -1.47
C ARG A 152 11.08 -2.74 -1.59
N LEU A 153 11.70 -3.84 -1.18
CA LEU A 153 13.15 -4.02 -1.26
C LEU A 153 13.64 -3.93 -2.71
N LYS A 154 12.92 -4.56 -3.65
CA LYS A 154 13.28 -4.55 -5.07
C LYS A 154 13.11 -3.17 -5.69
N PHE A 155 12.04 -2.44 -5.35
CA PHE A 155 11.83 -1.06 -5.79
C PHE A 155 12.91 -0.11 -5.25
N SER A 156 13.24 -0.22 -3.96
CA SER A 156 14.29 0.59 -3.34
C SER A 156 15.68 0.27 -3.89
N LEU A 157 16.03 -1.01 -4.06
CA LEU A 157 17.30 -1.42 -4.69
C LEU A 157 17.46 -0.90 -6.12
N LEU A 158 16.37 -0.87 -6.91
CA LEU A 158 16.40 -0.36 -8.27
C LEU A 158 16.61 1.15 -8.32
N LEU A 159 15.98 1.91 -7.41
CA LEU A 159 16.18 3.35 -7.32
C LEU A 159 17.60 3.69 -6.83
N THR A 160 18.12 2.97 -5.83
CA THR A 160 19.48 3.18 -5.32
C THR A 160 20.54 2.81 -6.37
N ASN A 161 20.41 1.66 -7.06
CA ASN A 161 21.37 1.24 -8.07
C ASN A 161 21.40 2.16 -9.30
N ASN A 162 20.26 2.68 -9.75
CA ASN A 162 20.25 3.63 -10.86
C ASN A 162 20.86 4.98 -10.48
N GLN A 163 20.72 5.43 -9.23
CA GLN A 163 21.39 6.63 -8.74
C GLN A 163 22.91 6.46 -8.66
N VAL A 164 23.39 5.33 -8.14
CA VAL A 164 24.84 5.02 -8.09
C VAL A 164 25.45 5.02 -9.49
N ARG A 165 24.77 4.40 -10.48
CA ARG A 165 25.25 4.40 -11.87
C ARG A 165 25.29 5.78 -12.52
N LEU A 166 24.32 6.65 -12.21
CA LEU A 166 24.30 8.02 -12.75
C LEU A 166 25.42 8.88 -12.14
N VAL A 167 25.73 8.69 -10.84
CA VAL A 167 26.84 9.36 -10.16
C VAL A 167 28.19 8.85 -10.66
N GLU A 168 28.35 7.55 -10.87
CA GLU A 168 29.56 6.97 -11.48
C GLU A 168 29.78 7.46 -12.91
N ALA A 169 28.72 7.55 -13.72
CA ALA A 169 28.82 8.08 -15.08
C ALA A 169 29.23 9.56 -15.12
N ALA A 170 28.75 10.37 -14.18
CA ALA A 170 29.10 11.79 -14.07
C ALA A 170 30.52 12.05 -13.53
N HIS A 171 31.15 11.06 -12.89
CA HIS A 171 32.53 11.15 -12.39
C HIS A 171 33.58 10.68 -13.40
N HIS A 172 33.16 10.16 -14.55
CA HIS A 172 34.03 9.69 -15.64
C HIS A 172 34.04 10.61 -16.88
N GLU A 173 33.35 11.76 -16.82
CA GLU A 173 33.51 12.90 -17.76
C GLU A 173 34.40 13.98 -17.16
#